data_AF-A0AAD3B3S6-F1
#
_entry.id   AF-A0AAD3B3S6-F1
#
_cell.length_a   1.000
_cell.length_b   1.000
_cell.length_c   1.000
_cell.angle_alpha   90.00
_cell.angle_beta   90.00
_cell.angle_gamma   90.00
#
_symmetry.space_group_name_H-M   'P 1'
#
loop_
_entity.id
_entity.type
_entity.pdbx_description
1 polymer ?
#
loop_
_entity_poly.entity_id
_entity_poly.type
_entity_poly.pdbx_seq_one_letter_code
_entity_poly.pdbx_strand_id
1 'polypeptide(L)' 'MVATQQKIYTFTEYLNYQDCTDNKYELFNGELISMPPASGFHALILRYIFKQKC' A
#
# COMPACT_ATOMS: atom_id res chain seq x y z
N MET A 1 -13.24 -23.28 10.13
CA MET A 1 -13.04 -21.87 9.74
C MET A 1 -12.00 -21.33 10.71
N VAL A 2 -10.79 -21.02 10.26
CA VAL A 2 -9.75 -20.46 11.15
C VAL A 2 -10.07 -18.98 11.31
N ALA A 3 -10.39 -18.55 12.53
CA ALA A 3 -10.56 -17.14 12.84
C ALA A 3 -9.15 -16.52 12.87
N THR A 4 -8.74 -15.89 11.76
CA THR A 4 -7.52 -15.09 11.74
C THR A 4 -7.78 -13.85 12.59
N GLN A 5 -7.15 -13.77 13.77
CA GLN A 5 -7.22 -12.56 14.58
C GLN A 5 -6.64 -11.40 13.77
N GLN A 6 -7.45 -10.38 13.55
CA GLN A 6 -7.06 -9.19 12.80
C GLN A 6 -6.07 -8.42 13.65
N LYS A 7 -4.80 -8.40 13.21
CA LYS A 7 -3.76 -7.64 13.90
C LYS A 7 -3.96 -6.16 13.60
N ILE A 8 -4.02 -5.34 14.65
CA ILE A 8 -4.04 -3.88 14.57
C ILE A 8 -2.59 -3.38 14.70
N TYR A 9 -2.20 -2.47 13.81
CA TYR A 9 -0.89 -1.85 13.74
C TYR A 9 -0.96 -0.39 14.16
N THR A 10 0.01 0.03 14.96
CA THR A 10 0.29 1.46 15.18
C THR A 10 1.02 2.05 13.97
N PHE A 11 1.03 3.39 13.87
CA PHE A 11 1.75 4.08 12.79
C PHE A 11 3.26 3.76 12.81
N THR A 12 3.87 3.66 13.99
CA THR A 12 5.29 3.31 14.11
C THR A 12 5.58 1.89 13.66
N GLU A 13 4.72 0.92 14.00
CA GLU A 13 4.87 -0.45 13.51
C GLU A 13 4.70 -0.55 12.00
N TYR A 14 3.77 0.21 11.41
CA TYR A 14 3.61 0.30 9.96
C TYR A 14 4.87 0.83 9.27
N LEU A 15 5.47 1.91 9.77
CA LEU A 15 6.70 2.47 9.17
C LEU A 15 7.89 1.50 9.20
N ASN A 16 7.92 0.59 10.17
CA ASN A 16 8.96 -0.42 10.30
C ASN A 16 8.54 -1.79 9.75
N TYR A 17 7.34 -1.88 9.16
CA TYR A 17 6.83 -3.13 8.63
C TYR A 17 7.57 -3.48 7.34
N GLN A 18 8.19 -4.66 7.33
CA GLN A 18 8.85 -5.25 6.18
C GLN A 18 8.49 -6.73 6.14
N ASP A 19 8.02 -7.21 5.00
CA ASP A 19 7.89 -8.64 4.72
C ASP A 19 8.96 -9.09 3.71
N CYS A 20 9.02 -10.39 3.43
CA CYS A 20 9.97 -10.93 2.45
C CYS A 20 9.52 -10.70 0.99
N THR A 21 8.55 -9.82 0.76
CA THR A 21 7.98 -9.52 -0.56
C THR A 21 8.24 -8.06 -0.93
N ASP A 22 7.91 -7.70 -2.17
CA ASP A 22 7.96 -6.30 -2.64
C ASP A 22 6.58 -5.60 -2.54
N ASN A 23 5.62 -6.21 -1.83
CA ASN A 23 4.29 -5.66 -1.70
C ASN A 23 4.31 -4.30 -0.98
N LYS A 24 3.41 -3.42 -1.40
CA LYS A 24 3.14 -2.16 -0.71
C LYS A 24 1.82 -2.28 0.03
N TYR A 25 1.73 -1.60 1.17
CA TYR A 25 0.56 -1.63 2.03
C TYR A 25 0.18 -0.22 2.47
N GLU A 26 -1.11 0.00 2.65
CA GLU A 26 -1.71 1.21 3.21
C GLU A 26 -2.18 0.93 4.63
N LEU A 27 -1.85 1.83 5.57
CA LEU A 27 -2.38 1.76 6.93
C LEU A 27 -3.74 2.46 6.98
N PHE A 28 -4.82 1.70 7.18
CA PHE A 28 -6.17 2.22 7.27
C PHE A 28 -6.85 1.74 8.55
N ASN A 29 -7.12 2.67 9.48
CA ASN A 29 -7.71 2.37 10.80
C ASN A 29 -6.99 1.26 11.59
N GLY A 30 -5.66 1.20 11.45
CA GLY A 30 -4.82 0.19 12.09
C GLY A 30 -4.72 -1.13 11.35
N GLU A 31 -5.35 -1.28 10.18
CA GLU A 31 -5.19 -2.45 9.32
C GLU A 31 -4.20 -2.17 8.19
N LEU A 32 -3.42 -3.19 7.81
CA LEU A 32 -2.58 -3.13 6.61
C LEU A 32 -3.35 -3.66 5.41
N ILE A 33 -3.70 -2.77 4.49
CA ILE A 33 -4.38 -3.10 3.25
C ILE A 33 -3.33 -3.23 2.15
N SER A 34 -3.28 -4.38 1.47
CA SER A 34 -2.34 -4.57 0.36
C SER A 34 -2.75 -3.71 -0.84
N MET A 35 -1.79 -2.96 -1.37
CA MET A 35 -1.99 -2.16 -2.57
C MET A 35 -1.75 -3.04 -3.81
N PRO A 36 -2.70 -3.09 -4.78
CA PRO A 36 -2.46 -3.79 -6.02
C PRO A 36 -1.32 -3.10 -6.81
N PRO A 37 -0.50 -3.88 -7.54
CA PRO A 37 0.56 -3.30 -8.34
C PRO A 37 -0.01 -2.38 -9.43
N ALA A 38 0.64 -1.24 -9.63
CA ALA A 38 0.28 -0.31 -10.68
C ALA A 38 0.44 -0.97 -12.07
N SER A 39 -0.56 -0.81 -12.94
CA SER A 39 -0.45 -1.21 -14.34
C SER A 39 0.42 -0.23 -15.13
N GLY A 40 0.90 -0.65 -16.30
CA GLY A 40 1.59 0.27 -17.21
C GLY A 40 0.74 1.49 -17.59
N PHE A 41 -0.58 1.32 -17.73
CA PHE A 41 -1.50 2.42 -18.01
C PHE A 41 -1.63 3.39 -16.83
N HIS A 42 -1.64 2.88 -15.59
CA HIS A 42 -1.60 3.71 -14.39
C HIS A 42 -0.36 4.61 -14.38
N ALA A 43 0.81 4.08 -14.75
CA ALA A 43 2.05 4.85 -14.87
C ALA A 43 1.97 5.94 -15.96
N LEU A 44 1.32 5.66 -17.10
CA LEU A 44 1.13 6.64 -18.17
C LEU A 44 0.22 7.81 -17.74
N ILE A 45 -0.88 7.52 -17.04
CA ILE A 45 -1.77 8.55 -16.48
C ILE A 45 -1.02 9.41 -15.46
N LEU A 46 -0.28 8.80 -14.53
CA LEU A 46 0.53 9.53 -13.55
C LEU A 46 1.53 10.47 -14.23
N ARG A 47 2.23 9.99 -15.25
CA ARG A 47 3.19 10.80 -16.03
C ARG A 47 2.50 11.99 -16.72
N TYR A 48 1.31 11.78 -17.29
CA TYR A 48 0.55 12.85 -17.93
C TYR A 48 0.14 13.94 -16.93
N ILE A 49 -0.45 13.54 -15.79
CA ILE A 49 -0.86 14.47 -14.73
C ILE A 49 0.33 15.24 -14.15
N PHE A 50 1.44 14.54 -13.88
CA PHE A 50 2.67 15.15 -13.37
C PHE A 50 3.21 16.21 -14.32
N LYS A 51 3.20 15.95 -15.63
CA LYS A 51 3.64 16.89 -16.67
C LYS A 51 2.71 18.08 -16.86
N GLN A 52 1.42 17.97 -16.54
CA GLN A 52 0.44 19.05 -16.68
C GLN A 52 0.59 20.16 -15.61
N LYS A 53 1.29 19.87 -14.50
CA LYS A 53 1.49 20.82 -13.40
C LYS A 53 2.79 21.63 -13.47
N CYS A 54 3.51 21.58 -14.60
CA CYS A 54 4.68 22.42 -14.89
C CYS A 54 4.36 23.42 -16.00
#